data_AF-A0AAC8VZZ6-F1
#
_entry.id   AF-A0AAC8VZZ6-F1
#
_cell.length_a   1.000
_cell.length_b   1.000
_cell.length_c   1.000
_cell.angle_alpha   90.00
_cell.angle_beta   90.00
_cell.angle_gamma   90.00
#
_symmetry.space_group_name_H-M   'P 1'
#
loop_
_entity.id
_entity.type
_entity.pdbx_description
1 polymer ?
#
loop_
_entity_poly.entity_id
_entity_poly.type
_entity_poly.pdbx_seq_one_letter_code
_entity_poly.pdbx_strand_id
1 'polypeptide(L)'
;MASVAQKIAFAPVETRRALVYAALSRSQGAVAMNMAVDSVQTSIDRLKRVLFPWMVLDFRGEPTKTKALCIFKMFLSDKEDDTAAYAKLSSEMKTVEQNSKLAKSMSWFKRVKTSKSRTVDSNIFDDMFLLHLENDPKDTLRYQMNQELFAQILRTPPTLSQGKDVLAAVRTIRQTCKEAGFDLKNLGLSDSFT
;
A
#
# COMPACT_ATOMS: atom_id res chain seq x y z
N MET A 1 21.10 -2.78 -12.63
CA MET A 1 20.92 -3.57 -11.39
C MET A 1 19.62 -3.08 -10.75
N ALA A 2 18.68 -3.96 -10.39
CA ALA A 2 17.40 -3.53 -9.83
C ALA A 2 17.60 -2.80 -8.48
N SER A 3 16.89 -1.70 -8.27
CA SER A 3 16.96 -0.95 -7.01
C SER A 3 16.46 -1.79 -5.85
N VAL A 4 16.80 -1.40 -4.62
CA VAL A 4 16.35 -2.10 -3.41
C VAL A 4 14.83 -2.09 -3.31
N ALA A 5 14.20 -0.98 -3.65
CA ALA A 5 12.75 -0.86 -3.73
C ALA A 5 12.14 -1.82 -4.77
N GLN A 6 12.74 -1.96 -5.95
CA GLN A 6 12.28 -2.91 -6.98
C GLN A 6 12.38 -4.36 -6.50
N LYS A 7 13.42 -4.72 -5.75
CA LYS A 7 13.53 -6.08 -5.16
C LYS A 7 12.37 -6.40 -4.21
N ILE A 8 11.94 -5.44 -3.40
CA ILE A 8 10.76 -5.61 -2.52
C ILE A 8 9.47 -5.63 -3.34
N ALA A 9 9.31 -4.73 -4.30
CA ALA A 9 8.11 -4.61 -5.13
C ALA A 9 7.78 -5.90 -5.89
N PHE A 10 8.81 -6.58 -6.40
CA PHE A 10 8.68 -7.82 -7.16
C PHE A 10 9.05 -9.08 -6.35
N ALA A 11 9.05 -8.97 -5.02
CA ALA A 11 9.32 -10.10 -4.15
C ALA A 11 8.31 -11.24 -4.38
N PRO A 12 8.77 -12.51 -4.47
CA PRO A 12 7.90 -13.65 -4.67
C PRO A 12 7.02 -13.91 -3.43
N VAL A 13 5.85 -14.52 -3.62
CA VAL A 13 4.78 -14.62 -2.60
C VAL A 13 5.28 -15.23 -1.29
N GLU A 14 6.11 -16.25 -1.36
CA GLU A 14 6.71 -16.95 -0.22
C GLU A 14 7.61 -16.03 0.64
N THR A 15 8.21 -14.99 0.05
CA THR A 15 9.08 -14.04 0.77
C THR A 15 8.32 -12.83 1.32
N ARG A 16 7.16 -12.49 0.74
CA ARG A 16 6.37 -11.31 1.13
C ARG A 16 5.99 -11.32 2.60
N ARG A 17 5.68 -12.50 3.15
CA ARG A 17 5.38 -12.65 4.58
C ARG A 17 6.56 -12.22 5.46
N ALA A 18 7.77 -12.66 5.14
CA ALA A 18 8.96 -12.27 5.89
C ALA A 18 9.19 -10.76 5.82
N LEU A 19 8.94 -10.14 4.67
CA LEU A 19 9.04 -8.69 4.49
C LEU A 19 7.98 -7.92 5.30
N VAL A 20 6.74 -8.42 5.40
CA VAL A 20 5.69 -7.84 6.26
C VAL A 20 6.13 -7.89 7.72
N TYR A 21 6.62 -9.03 8.21
CA TYR A 21 7.11 -9.14 9.58
C TYR A 21 8.33 -8.25 9.82
N ALA A 22 9.27 -8.18 8.87
CA ALA A 22 10.43 -7.30 8.97
C ALA A 22 10.05 -5.81 9.00
N ALA A 23 9.06 -5.40 8.19
CA ALA A 23 8.54 -4.02 8.21
C ALA A 23 7.85 -3.64 9.52
N LEU A 24 7.24 -4.62 10.20
CA LEU A 24 6.64 -4.46 11.52
C LEU A 24 7.64 -4.63 12.66
N SER A 25 8.80 -5.24 12.38
CA SER A 25 9.85 -5.46 13.37
C SER A 25 10.48 -4.13 13.75
N ARG A 26 10.54 -3.86 15.05
CA ARG A 26 11.23 -2.68 15.59
C ARG A 26 12.70 -2.81 15.22
N SER A 27 13.16 -2.04 14.23
CA SER A 27 14.56 -2.06 13.84
C SER A 27 15.40 -1.54 15.01
N GLN A 28 16.39 -2.31 15.45
CA GLN A 28 17.47 -1.78 16.27
C GLN A 28 18.36 -0.95 15.35
N GLY A 29 17.97 0.30 15.14
CA GLY A 29 18.76 1.26 14.39
C GLY A 29 18.04 1.83 13.19
N ALA A 30 17.99 3.17 13.19
CA ALA A 30 17.94 4.01 12.02
C ALA A 30 16.57 4.38 11.44
N VAL A 31 15.77 5.15 12.20
CA VAL A 31 15.01 6.24 11.56
C VAL A 31 15.10 7.56 12.35
N ALA A 32 15.45 7.52 13.64
CA ALA A 32 15.80 8.73 14.38
C ALA A 32 17.00 8.45 15.29
N MET A 33 18.13 9.12 15.03
CA MET A 33 19.14 9.34 16.05
C MET A 33 18.40 9.91 17.28
N ASN A 34 18.40 9.17 18.39
CA ASN A 34 17.78 9.50 19.70
C ASN A 34 16.38 8.93 20.02
N MET A 35 15.80 8.00 19.26
CA MET A 35 14.57 7.30 19.71
C MET A 35 14.86 5.87 20.16
N ALA A 36 14.67 5.61 21.46
CA ALA A 36 14.88 4.28 22.07
C ALA A 36 13.84 3.23 21.63
N VAL A 37 12.67 3.65 21.14
CA VAL A 37 11.59 2.77 20.70
C VAL A 37 10.93 3.35 19.46
N ASP A 38 10.87 2.54 18.41
CA ASP A 38 10.15 2.86 17.17
C ASP A 38 8.64 2.98 17.43
N SER A 39 8.00 4.01 16.86
CA SER A 39 6.57 4.27 17.10
C SER A 39 5.69 3.23 16.39
N VAL A 40 4.46 3.02 16.89
CA VAL A 40 3.46 2.19 16.19
C VAL A 40 3.23 2.73 14.79
N GLN A 41 3.12 4.05 14.64
CA GLN A 41 2.89 4.70 13.35
C GLN A 41 4.01 4.40 12.34
N THR A 42 5.27 4.48 12.76
CA THR A 42 6.43 4.18 11.89
C THR A 42 6.40 2.74 11.37
N SER A 43 6.00 1.79 12.22
CA SER A 43 5.86 0.38 11.82
C SER A 43 4.72 0.20 10.81
N ILE A 44 3.61 0.91 11.00
CA ILE A 44 2.49 0.92 10.07
C ILE A 44 2.84 1.61 8.75
N ASP A 45 3.62 2.69 8.77
CA ASP A 45 4.06 3.39 7.57
C ASP A 45 5.02 2.53 6.74
N ARG A 46 5.95 1.81 7.39
CA ARG A 46 6.80 0.81 6.72
C ARG A 46 5.98 -0.33 6.13
N LEU A 47 5.00 -0.86 6.87
CA LEU A 47 4.10 -1.88 6.34
C LEU A 47 3.36 -1.37 5.11
N LYS A 48 2.77 -0.18 5.19
CA LYS A 48 2.11 0.49 4.07
C LYS A 48 3.07 0.61 2.87
N ARG A 49 4.31 1.05 3.09
CA ARG A 49 5.33 1.15 2.03
C ARG A 49 5.58 -0.17 1.31
N VAL A 50 5.58 -1.28 2.03
CA VAL A 50 5.77 -2.61 1.46
C VAL A 50 4.51 -3.11 0.73
N LEU A 51 3.33 -2.87 1.29
CA LEU A 51 2.07 -3.33 0.71
C LEU A 51 1.67 -2.59 -0.57
N PHE A 52 1.93 -1.28 -0.64
CA PHE A 52 1.52 -0.44 -1.79
C PHE A 52 1.88 -1.03 -3.16
N PRO A 53 3.16 -1.35 -3.47
CA PRO A 53 3.50 -1.88 -4.78
C PRO A 53 2.80 -3.20 -5.09
N TRP A 54 2.62 -4.08 -4.11
CA TRP A 54 1.94 -5.36 -4.33
C TRP A 54 0.46 -5.18 -4.59
N MET A 55 -0.19 -4.25 -3.90
CA MET A 55 -1.59 -3.91 -4.13
C MET A 55 -1.79 -3.30 -5.52
N VAL A 56 -0.88 -2.44 -5.98
CA VAL A 56 -0.93 -1.89 -7.35
C VAL A 56 -0.75 -3.00 -8.39
N LEU A 57 0.20 -3.92 -8.18
CA LEU A 57 0.42 -5.05 -9.11
C LEU A 57 -0.78 -6.02 -9.16
N ASP A 58 -1.39 -6.33 -8.01
CA ASP A 58 -2.60 -7.16 -7.94
C ASP A 58 -3.79 -6.47 -8.62
N PHE A 59 -3.94 -5.16 -8.40
CA PHE A 59 -4.94 -4.35 -9.10
C PHE A 59 -4.74 -4.35 -10.62
N ARG A 60 -3.50 -4.23 -11.12
CA ARG A 60 -3.24 -4.30 -12.57
C ARG A 60 -3.65 -5.65 -13.17
N GLY A 61 -3.48 -6.75 -12.43
CA GLY A 61 -3.92 -8.07 -12.87
C GLY A 61 -5.43 -8.24 -12.89
N GLU A 62 -6.13 -7.64 -11.92
CA GLU A 62 -7.59 -7.70 -11.80
C GLU A 62 -8.16 -6.35 -11.31
N PRO A 63 -8.38 -5.39 -12.24
CA PRO A 63 -8.74 -4.04 -11.87
C PRO A 63 -10.20 -3.95 -11.41
N THR A 64 -10.39 -3.63 -10.13
CA THR A 64 -11.72 -3.39 -9.57
C THR A 64 -11.80 -2.05 -8.85
N LYS A 65 -13.01 -1.48 -8.79
CA LYS A 65 -13.27 -0.22 -8.07
C LYS A 65 -12.93 -0.31 -6.59
N THR A 66 -13.21 -1.45 -5.96
CA THR A 66 -12.98 -1.65 -4.53
C THR A 66 -11.49 -1.70 -4.22
N LYS A 67 -10.69 -2.39 -5.05
CA LYS A 67 -9.23 -2.38 -4.96
C LYS A 67 -8.66 -0.98 -5.14
N ALA A 68 -9.09 -0.24 -6.17
CA ALA A 68 -8.65 1.13 -6.41
C ALA A 68 -8.96 2.08 -5.24
N LEU A 69 -10.18 2.03 -4.70
CA LEU A 69 -10.57 2.84 -3.54
C LEU A 69 -9.78 2.47 -2.28
N CYS A 70 -9.44 1.19 -2.10
CA CYS A 70 -8.64 0.73 -0.98
C CYS A 70 -7.19 1.26 -1.07
N ILE A 71 -6.55 1.16 -2.23
CA ILE A 71 -5.22 1.74 -2.47
C ILE A 71 -5.26 3.26 -2.20
N PHE A 72 -6.21 3.97 -2.80
CA PHE A 72 -6.34 5.41 -2.59
C PHE A 72 -6.51 5.75 -1.11
N LYS A 73 -7.43 5.12 -0.39
CA LYS A 73 -7.67 5.43 1.02
C LYS A 73 -6.48 5.10 1.92
N MET A 74 -5.80 3.97 1.69
CA MET A 74 -4.69 3.55 2.55
C MET A 74 -3.44 4.40 2.39
N PHE A 75 -3.21 4.94 1.19
CA PHE A 75 -1.92 5.56 0.84
C PHE A 75 -2.01 7.04 0.50
N LEU A 76 -3.22 7.56 0.24
CA LEU A 76 -3.45 8.94 -0.20
C LEU A 76 -4.46 9.72 0.64
N SER A 77 -5.31 9.07 1.44
CA SER A 77 -6.38 9.79 2.19
C SER A 77 -5.87 10.92 3.10
N ASP A 78 -4.62 10.84 3.56
CA ASP A 78 -4.06 11.75 4.57
C ASP A 78 -2.83 12.54 4.07
N LYS A 79 -2.50 12.44 2.78
CA LYS A 79 -1.38 13.19 2.20
C LYS A 79 -1.92 14.46 1.56
N GLU A 80 -1.66 15.61 2.18
CA GLU A 80 -1.70 16.91 1.53
C GLU A 80 -0.46 17.01 0.63
N ASP A 81 -0.49 16.34 -0.52
CA ASP A 81 0.57 16.44 -1.53
C ASP A 81 0.01 17.24 -2.71
N ASP A 82 0.42 18.50 -2.84
CA ASP A 82 -0.09 19.42 -3.88
C ASP A 82 0.50 19.17 -5.28
N THR A 83 1.15 18.01 -5.50
CA THR A 83 1.62 17.65 -6.83
C THR A 83 0.46 17.49 -7.82
N ALA A 84 0.65 17.96 -9.05
CA ALA A 84 -0.37 17.89 -10.11
C ALA A 84 -0.85 16.44 -10.38
N ALA A 85 0.05 15.46 -10.25
CA ALA A 85 -0.26 14.03 -10.37
C ALA A 85 -1.22 13.57 -9.25
N TYR A 86 -0.99 14.00 -8.01
CA TYR A 86 -1.87 13.70 -6.88
C TYR A 86 -3.24 14.37 -7.03
N ALA A 87 -3.29 15.64 -7.43
CA ALA A 87 -4.55 16.36 -7.63
C ALA A 87 -5.43 15.71 -8.71
N LYS A 88 -4.82 15.30 -9.84
CA LYS A 88 -5.50 14.56 -10.91
C LYS A 88 -6.05 13.22 -10.40
N LEU A 89 -5.22 12.44 -9.71
CA LEU A 89 -5.61 11.16 -9.17
C LEU A 89 -6.74 11.27 -8.12
N SER A 90 -6.65 12.26 -7.23
CA SER A 90 -7.69 12.54 -6.23
C SER A 90 -9.02 12.89 -6.89
N SER A 91 -9.00 13.67 -7.96
CA SER A 91 -10.20 13.99 -8.75
C SER A 91 -10.81 12.73 -9.40
N GLU A 92 -10.00 11.93 -10.10
CA GLU A 92 -10.45 10.68 -10.74
C GLU A 92 -11.01 9.70 -9.70
N MET A 93 -10.37 9.58 -8.53
CA MET A 93 -10.83 8.71 -7.46
C MET A 93 -12.09 9.22 -6.77
N LYS A 94 -12.31 10.55 -6.65
CA LYS A 94 -13.59 11.11 -6.23
C LYS A 94 -14.71 10.74 -7.19
N THR A 95 -14.47 10.79 -8.50
CA THR A 95 -15.44 10.34 -9.50
C THR A 95 -15.73 8.83 -9.38
N VAL A 96 -14.71 8.00 -9.15
CA VAL A 96 -14.89 6.55 -8.89
C VAL A 96 -15.71 6.31 -7.62
N GLU A 97 -15.46 7.07 -6.55
CA GLU A 97 -16.21 6.97 -5.29
C GLU A 97 -17.67 7.37 -5.45
N GLN A 98 -17.96 8.50 -6.10
CA GLN A 98 -19.32 8.95 -6.39
C GLN A 98 -20.08 7.91 -7.22
N ASN A 99 -19.43 7.37 -8.25
CA ASN A 99 -19.99 6.29 -9.07
C ASN A 99 -20.25 5.02 -8.27
N SER A 100 -19.43 4.72 -7.26
CA SER A 100 -19.64 3.60 -6.34
C SER A 100 -20.85 3.80 -5.43
N LYS A 101 -21.00 5.01 -4.84
CA LYS A 101 -22.16 5.38 -4.01
C LYS A 101 -23.46 5.31 -4.82
N LEU A 102 -23.46 5.87 -6.03
CA LEU A 102 -24.60 5.79 -6.95
C LEU A 102 -24.92 4.35 -7.36
N ALA A 103 -23.93 3.49 -7.58
CA ALA A 103 -24.17 2.10 -7.94
C ALA A 103 -24.85 1.31 -6.81
N LYS A 104 -24.53 1.59 -5.54
CA LYS A 104 -25.16 0.96 -4.38
C LYS A 104 -26.65 1.32 -4.24
N SER A 105 -27.06 2.51 -4.71
CA SER A 105 -28.46 2.96 -4.68
C SER A 105 -29.29 2.55 -5.92
N MET A 106 -28.67 1.92 -6.94
CA MET A 106 -29.35 1.50 -8.17
C MET A 106 -29.90 0.06 -8.10
N SER A 107 -31.03 -0.18 -8.79
CA SER A 107 -31.58 -1.54 -8.98
C SER A 107 -30.60 -2.45 -9.72
N TRP A 108 -30.67 -3.76 -9.47
CA TRP A 108 -29.76 -4.77 -10.04
C TRP A 108 -29.69 -4.71 -11.57
N PHE A 109 -30.85 -4.60 -12.24
CA PHE A 109 -30.92 -4.47 -13.71
C PHE A 109 -30.21 -3.20 -14.24
N LYS A 110 -30.32 -2.06 -13.56
CA LYS A 110 -29.59 -0.84 -13.93
C LYS A 110 -28.09 -0.97 -13.68
N ARG A 111 -27.67 -1.71 -12.65
CA ARG A 111 -26.24 -2.00 -12.39
C ARG A 111 -25.61 -2.85 -13.49
N VAL A 112 -26.32 -3.86 -13.99
CA VAL A 112 -25.83 -4.74 -15.08
C VAL A 112 -25.66 -3.94 -16.38
N LYS A 113 -26.64 -3.12 -16.76
CA LYS A 113 -26.56 -2.31 -17.99
C LYS A 113 -25.48 -1.23 -17.99
N THR A 114 -25.02 -0.79 -16.82
CA THR A 114 -24.01 0.29 -16.68
C THR A 114 -22.62 -0.24 -16.32
N SER A 115 -22.36 -1.56 -16.34
CA SER A 115 -21.08 -2.11 -15.87
C SER A 115 -19.87 -1.77 -16.75
N LYS A 116 -20.05 -1.58 -18.06
CA LYS A 116 -18.96 -1.25 -18.99
C LYS A 116 -18.38 0.15 -18.79
N SER A 117 -19.17 1.14 -18.37
CA SER A 117 -18.68 2.50 -18.03
C SER A 117 -18.09 2.59 -16.62
N ARG A 118 -17.94 1.44 -15.95
CA ARG A 118 -17.49 1.32 -14.56
C ARG A 118 -16.12 0.64 -14.43
N THR A 119 -15.44 0.35 -15.53
CA THR A 119 -14.06 -0.15 -15.49
C THR A 119 -13.14 0.96 -14.96
N VAL A 120 -12.24 0.60 -14.04
CA VAL A 120 -11.17 1.51 -13.60
C VAL A 120 -9.99 1.27 -14.54
N ASP A 121 -9.35 2.35 -14.99
CA ASP A 121 -8.10 2.25 -15.73
C ASP A 121 -7.06 1.50 -14.87
N SER A 122 -6.51 0.41 -15.40
CA SER A 122 -5.48 -0.39 -14.71
C SER A 122 -4.21 0.41 -14.43
N ASN A 123 -4.00 1.51 -15.17
CA ASN A 123 -2.78 2.33 -15.12
C ASN A 123 -2.92 3.56 -14.22
N ILE A 124 -4.05 3.73 -13.54
CA ILE A 124 -4.34 4.92 -12.73
C ILE A 124 -3.32 5.17 -11.59
N PHE A 125 -2.57 4.13 -11.18
CA PHE A 125 -1.55 4.21 -10.13
C PHE A 125 -0.11 4.13 -10.66
N ASP A 126 0.12 4.24 -11.97
CA ASP A 126 1.44 3.98 -12.56
C ASP A 126 2.49 5.02 -12.15
N ASP A 127 2.14 6.30 -12.21
CA ASP A 127 3.03 7.39 -11.79
C ASP A 127 3.35 7.30 -10.29
N MET A 128 2.35 6.96 -9.47
CA MET A 128 2.55 6.74 -8.05
C MET A 128 3.40 5.51 -7.76
N PHE A 129 3.24 4.44 -8.53
CA PHE A 129 4.02 3.23 -8.38
C PHE A 129 5.50 3.56 -8.56
N LEU A 130 5.84 4.27 -9.62
CA LEU A 130 7.22 4.72 -9.87
C LEU A 130 7.69 5.71 -8.80
N LEU A 131 6.90 6.72 -8.46
CA LEU A 131 7.23 7.70 -7.42
C LEU A 131 7.40 7.05 -6.04
N HIS A 132 6.65 5.99 -5.73
CA HIS A 132 6.76 5.30 -4.45
C HIS A 132 8.03 4.45 -4.37
N LEU A 133 8.39 3.79 -5.48
CA LEU A 133 9.60 2.97 -5.55
C LEU A 133 10.87 3.81 -5.57
N GLU A 134 10.86 4.89 -6.34
CA GLU A 134 12.08 5.63 -6.65
C GLU A 134 12.08 7.00 -5.98
N ASN A 135 10.94 7.64 -5.74
CA ASN A 135 10.82 9.05 -5.35
C ASN A 135 11.36 9.98 -6.46
N ASP A 136 11.18 11.30 -6.32
CA ASP A 136 11.72 12.24 -7.32
C ASP A 136 13.26 12.14 -7.35
N PRO A 137 13.88 11.68 -8.45
CA PRO A 137 15.34 11.56 -8.53
C PRO A 137 16.04 12.92 -8.49
N LYS A 138 15.32 14.02 -8.75
CA LYS A 138 15.84 15.39 -8.61
C LYS A 138 15.99 15.80 -7.14
N ASP A 139 15.25 15.17 -6.23
CA ASP A 139 15.44 15.31 -4.79
C ASP A 139 16.31 14.14 -4.28
N THR A 140 17.62 14.29 -4.44
CA THR A 140 18.60 13.24 -4.11
C THR A 140 18.52 12.79 -2.65
N LEU A 141 18.23 13.70 -1.71
CA LEU A 141 18.12 13.36 -0.29
C LEU A 141 16.90 12.46 -0.04
N ARG A 142 15.71 12.86 -0.54
CA ARG A 142 14.49 12.05 -0.39
C ARG A 142 14.58 10.72 -1.12
N TYR A 143 15.22 10.69 -2.28
CA TYR A 143 15.52 9.47 -3.01
C TYR A 143 16.35 8.50 -2.15
N GLN A 144 17.48 8.97 -1.59
CA GLN A 144 18.37 8.16 -0.76
C GLN A 144 17.71 7.67 0.52
N MET A 145 16.97 8.54 1.21
CA MET A 145 16.20 8.14 2.40
C MET A 145 15.17 7.05 2.09
N ASN A 146 14.49 7.14 0.93
CA ASN A 146 13.53 6.13 0.51
C ASN A 146 14.21 4.78 0.22
N GLN A 147 15.34 4.79 -0.49
CA GLN A 147 16.10 3.56 -0.76
C GLN A 147 16.65 2.93 0.52
N GLU A 148 17.15 3.73 1.48
CA GLU A 148 17.66 3.20 2.74
C GLU A 148 16.54 2.59 3.60
N LEU A 149 15.33 3.16 3.60
CA LEU A 149 14.18 2.57 4.29
C LEU A 149 13.87 1.16 3.77
N PHE A 150 13.85 0.98 2.45
CA PHE A 150 13.67 -0.36 1.86
C PHE A 150 14.85 -1.29 2.17
N ALA A 151 16.08 -0.76 2.20
CA ALA A 151 17.27 -1.54 2.55
C ALA A 151 17.26 -2.01 4.01
N GLN A 152 16.82 -1.18 4.92
CA GLN A 152 16.65 -1.53 6.33
C GLN A 152 15.63 -2.65 6.50
N ILE A 153 14.49 -2.59 5.79
CA ILE A 153 13.48 -3.66 5.83
C ILE A 153 14.09 -4.99 5.36
N LEU A 154 14.88 -5.00 4.29
CA LEU A 154 15.56 -6.21 3.83
C LEU A 154 16.58 -6.78 4.83
N ARG A 155 17.27 -5.91 5.57
CA ARG A 155 18.27 -6.33 6.57
C ARG A 155 17.64 -6.71 7.92
N THR A 156 16.41 -6.30 8.18
CA THR A 156 15.74 -6.52 9.47
C THR A 156 15.25 -7.97 9.58
N PRO A 157 15.66 -8.73 10.60
CA PRO A 157 15.12 -10.07 10.84
C PRO A 157 13.62 -9.99 11.18
N PRO A 158 12.76 -10.86 10.59
CA PRO A 158 11.33 -10.85 10.88
C PRO A 158 11.04 -11.35 12.30
N THR A 159 10.34 -10.53 13.10
CA THR A 159 9.85 -10.93 14.44
C THR A 159 8.36 -11.22 14.42
N LEU A 160 7.97 -12.41 14.91
CA LEU A 160 6.56 -12.82 15.00
C LEU A 160 5.83 -12.14 16.16
N SER A 161 6.52 -11.85 17.26
CA SER A 161 5.94 -11.16 18.40
C SER A 161 5.81 -9.67 18.13
N GLN A 162 4.58 -9.16 18.21
CA GLN A 162 4.25 -7.75 17.99
C GLN A 162 3.43 -7.21 19.17
N GLY A 163 3.58 -5.91 19.46
CA GLY A 163 2.79 -5.26 20.50
C GLY A 163 1.30 -5.26 20.16
N LYS A 164 0.43 -5.25 21.18
CA LYS A 164 -1.04 -5.29 21.01
C LYS A 164 -1.56 -4.18 20.09
N ASP A 165 -0.99 -2.98 20.18
CA ASP A 165 -1.41 -1.83 19.38
C ASP A 165 -1.04 -1.99 17.89
N VAL A 166 0.13 -2.56 17.62
CA VAL A 166 0.56 -2.90 16.24
C VAL A 166 -0.38 -3.95 15.66
N LEU A 167 -0.71 -4.99 16.43
CA LEU A 167 -1.64 -6.03 16.01
C LEU A 167 -3.04 -5.47 15.73
N ALA A 168 -3.53 -4.52 16.52
CA ALA A 168 -4.81 -3.87 16.29
C ALA A 168 -4.83 -3.10 14.96
N ALA A 169 -3.81 -2.30 14.68
CA ALA A 169 -3.68 -1.56 13.43
C ALA A 169 -3.55 -2.50 12.20
N VAL A 170 -2.76 -3.58 12.32
CA VAL A 170 -2.63 -4.60 11.28
C VAL A 170 -3.96 -5.30 10.99
N ARG A 171 -4.78 -5.59 12.02
CA ARG A 171 -6.12 -6.17 11.83
C ARG A 171 -7.02 -5.25 11.00
N THR A 172 -6.98 -3.94 11.24
CA THR A 172 -7.74 -2.96 10.44
C THR A 172 -7.30 -2.97 8.98
N ILE A 173 -5.99 -2.99 8.72
CA ILE A 173 -5.45 -3.06 7.35
C ILE A 173 -5.90 -4.37 6.67
N ARG A 174 -5.79 -5.51 7.37
CA ARG A 174 -6.23 -6.81 6.86
C ARG A 174 -7.70 -6.81 6.48
N GLN A 175 -8.57 -6.29 7.36
CA GLN A 175 -9.99 -6.22 7.09
C GLN A 175 -10.29 -5.35 5.86
N THR A 176 -9.63 -4.19 5.77
CA THR A 176 -9.76 -3.28 4.62
C THR A 176 -9.33 -3.94 3.32
N CYS A 177 -8.18 -4.62 3.30
CA CYS A 177 -7.69 -5.32 2.11
C CYS A 177 -8.63 -6.48 1.70
N LYS A 178 -9.11 -7.25 2.68
CA LYS A 178 -10.04 -8.36 2.46
C LYS A 178 -11.36 -7.89 1.85
N GLU A 179 -11.94 -6.83 2.41
CA GLU A 179 -13.18 -6.23 1.89
C GLU A 179 -13.02 -5.66 0.47
N ALA A 180 -11.81 -5.19 0.14
CA ALA A 180 -11.50 -4.68 -1.19
C ALA A 180 -11.30 -5.78 -2.24
N GLY A 181 -11.13 -7.04 -1.80
CA GLY A 181 -10.88 -8.20 -2.66
C GLY A 181 -9.41 -8.45 -2.95
N PHE A 182 -8.49 -7.92 -2.13
CA PHE A 182 -7.08 -8.33 -2.22
C PHE A 182 -6.87 -9.70 -1.58
N ASP A 183 -6.14 -10.58 -2.26
CA ASP A 183 -5.72 -11.84 -1.65
C ASP A 183 -4.66 -11.57 -0.59
N LEU A 184 -5.07 -11.70 0.68
CA LEU A 184 -4.21 -11.50 1.83
C LEU A 184 -2.96 -12.39 1.76
N LYS A 185 -3.07 -13.61 1.20
CA LYS A 185 -1.92 -14.50 1.01
C LYS A 185 -0.87 -13.88 0.09
N ASN A 186 -1.31 -13.30 -1.03
CA ASN A 186 -0.42 -12.64 -1.99
C ASN A 186 0.18 -11.34 -1.42
N LEU A 187 -0.48 -10.70 -0.47
CA LEU A 187 0.04 -9.52 0.22
C LEU A 187 0.93 -9.86 1.44
N GLY A 188 1.13 -11.15 1.75
CA GLY A 188 1.88 -11.58 2.93
C GLY A 188 1.15 -11.38 4.27
N LEU A 189 -0.09 -10.91 4.24
CA LEU A 189 -0.96 -10.77 5.42
C LEU A 189 -1.61 -12.12 5.73
N SER A 190 -1.37 -12.68 6.91
CA SER A 190 -2.01 -13.94 7.32
C SER A 190 -3.06 -13.73 8.40
N ASP A 191 -4.01 -14.65 8.48
CA ASP A 191 -5.01 -14.66 9.56
C ASP A 191 -4.37 -14.95 10.93
N SER A 192 -3.20 -15.60 10.93
CA SER A 192 -2.46 -16.08 12.10
C SER A 192 -1.35 -15.12 12.58
N PHE A 193 -1.48 -13.81 12.35
CA PHE A 193 -0.67 -12.81 13.07
C PHE A 193 -1.05 -12.85 14.56
N THR A 194 -0.48 -13.81 15.29
CA THR A 194 -0.54 -13.94 16.76
C THR A 194 0.77 -13.49 17.37
#